data_AF-A0A849VKD7-F1
#
_entry.id   AF-A0A849VKD7-F1
#
_cell.length_a   1.000
_cell.length_b   1.000
_cell.length_c   1.000
_cell.angle_alpha   90.00
_cell.angle_beta   90.00
_cell.angle_gamma   90.00
#
_symmetry.space_group_name_H-M   'P 1'
#
loop_
_entity.id
_entity.type
_entity.pdbx_description
1 polymer ?
#
loop_
_entity_poly.entity_id
_entity_poly.type
_entity_poly.pdbx_seq_one_letter_code
_entity_poly.pdbx_strand_id
1 'polypeptide(L)'
;MKLIATKSMTYATRRLQAGEEFEAGPRDARLLIAIKKAKLVDDEACTSVPTIPMPEPVGDLAVLRAEYKAIAGKAAFNGWNAEKLREKIAKAQAKA
;
A
#
# COMPACT_ATOMS: atom_id res chain seq x y z
N MET A 1 23.15 4.01 -2.82
CA MET A 1 21.71 4.03 -2.43
C MET A 1 21.28 2.59 -2.26
N LYS A 2 20.75 2.23 -1.08
CA LYS A 2 20.29 0.87 -0.81
C LYS A 2 18.88 0.67 -1.39
N LEU A 3 18.72 -0.39 -2.16
CA LEU A 3 17.49 -0.73 -2.84
C LEU A 3 17.21 -2.23 -2.68
N ILE A 4 15.94 -2.58 -2.71
CA ILE A 4 15.49 -3.97 -2.79
C ILE A 4 14.98 -4.24 -4.19
N ALA A 5 15.51 -5.27 -4.85
CA ALA A 5 15.04 -5.69 -6.16
C ALA A 5 13.62 -6.25 -6.03
N THR A 6 12.66 -5.75 -6.79
CA THR A 6 11.29 -6.29 -6.80
C THR A 6 11.12 -7.42 -7.82
N LYS A 7 12.04 -7.51 -8.77
CA LYS A 7 12.05 -8.49 -9.86
C LYS A 7 13.47 -8.99 -10.09
N SER A 8 13.59 -10.27 -10.43
CA SER A 8 14.88 -10.87 -10.78
C SER A 8 15.54 -10.13 -11.95
N MET A 9 16.79 -9.70 -11.77
CA MET A 9 17.54 -8.98 -12.80
C MET A 9 19.05 -9.08 -12.58
N THR A 10 19.84 -8.59 -13.53
CA THR A 10 21.28 -8.40 -13.37
C THR A 10 21.59 -6.92 -13.19
N TYR A 11 22.43 -6.56 -12.22
CA TYR A 11 22.96 -5.21 -12.03
C TYR A 11 24.48 -5.26 -11.81
N ALA A 12 25.22 -4.39 -12.52
CA ALA A 12 26.68 -4.35 -12.64
C ALA A 12 27.30 -5.66 -13.16
N THR A 13 27.28 -6.72 -12.37
CA THR A 13 27.70 -8.10 -12.71
C THR A 13 26.98 -9.15 -11.85
N ARG A 14 26.12 -8.72 -10.93
CA ARG A 14 25.47 -9.57 -9.94
C ARG A 14 24.04 -9.87 -10.38
N ARG A 15 23.65 -11.15 -10.32
CA ARG A 15 22.25 -11.56 -10.45
C ARG A 15 21.57 -11.32 -9.10
N LEU A 16 20.50 -10.55 -9.13
CA LEU A 16 19.69 -10.19 -7.97
C LEU A 16 18.35 -10.88 -8.09
N GLN A 17 17.88 -11.47 -6.99
CA GLN A 17 16.53 -12.02 -6.92
C GLN A 17 15.51 -10.99 -6.44
N ALA A 18 14.22 -11.26 -6.66
CA ALA A 18 13.18 -10.45 -6.05
C ALA A 18 13.25 -10.59 -4.52
N GLY A 19 13.26 -9.45 -3.81
CA GLY A 19 13.52 -9.35 -2.38
C GLY A 19 14.99 -9.16 -2.01
N GLU A 20 15.93 -9.25 -2.96
CA GLU A 20 17.35 -9.10 -2.64
C GLU A 20 17.75 -7.62 -2.58
N GLU A 21 18.43 -7.26 -1.49
CA GLU A 21 18.98 -5.93 -1.30
C GLU A 21 20.29 -5.75 -2.06
N PHE A 22 20.47 -4.57 -2.65
CA PHE A 22 21.68 -4.21 -3.37
C PHE A 22 21.93 -2.70 -3.33
N GLU A 23 23.18 -2.33 -3.52
CA GLU A 23 23.58 -0.94 -3.64
C GLU A 23 23.62 -0.52 -5.12
N ALA A 24 22.97 0.61 -5.42
CA ALA A 24 23.06 1.24 -6.73
C ALA A 24 23.53 2.70 -6.63
N GLY A 25 24.13 3.18 -7.71
CA GLY A 25 24.40 4.60 -7.89
C GLY A 25 23.11 5.43 -7.94
N PRO A 26 23.14 6.72 -7.58
CA PRO A 26 21.95 7.56 -7.45
C PRO A 26 21.16 7.72 -8.76
N ARG A 27 21.86 7.68 -9.91
CA ARG A 27 21.22 7.77 -11.24
C ARG A 27 20.47 6.49 -11.59
N ASP A 28 21.12 5.33 -11.38
CA ASP A 28 20.50 4.03 -11.60
C ASP A 28 19.36 3.77 -10.62
N ALA A 29 19.53 4.16 -9.35
CA ALA A 29 18.50 4.02 -8.33
C ALA A 29 17.18 4.66 -8.75
N ARG A 30 17.22 5.91 -9.23
CA ARG A 30 16.04 6.61 -9.75
C ARG A 30 15.41 5.88 -10.93
N LEU A 31 16.23 5.40 -11.87
CA LEU A 31 15.75 4.66 -13.03
C LEU A 31 15.08 3.34 -12.63
N LEU A 32 15.69 2.57 -11.74
CA LEU A 32 15.21 1.27 -11.27
C LEU A 32 13.91 1.37 -10.48
N ILE A 33 13.73 2.46 -9.72
CA ILE A 33 12.47 2.79 -9.06
C ILE A 33 11.41 3.19 -10.08
N ALA A 34 11.75 4.05 -11.04
CA ALA A 34 10.81 4.53 -12.07
C ALA A 34 10.26 3.39 -12.94
N ILE A 35 11.10 2.42 -13.30
CA ILE A 35 10.69 1.21 -14.04
C ILE A 35 10.17 0.10 -13.12
N LYS A 36 10.01 0.38 -11.82
CA LYS A 36 9.41 -0.52 -10.82
C LYS A 36 10.14 -1.84 -10.63
N LYS A 37 11.44 -1.90 -10.97
CA LYS A 37 12.32 -3.06 -10.79
C LYS A 37 13.00 -3.07 -9.43
N ALA A 38 13.09 -1.93 -8.75
CA ALA A 38 13.60 -1.84 -7.39
C ALA A 38 12.76 -0.86 -6.55
N LYS A 39 12.83 -1.01 -5.23
CA LYS A 39 12.29 -0.06 -4.25
C LYS A 39 13.41 0.45 -3.36
N LEU A 40 13.29 1.69 -2.88
CA LEU A 40 14.20 2.22 -1.87
C LEU A 40 14.07 1.37 -0.61
N VAL A 41 15.21 0.99 -0.02
CA VAL A 41 15.23 0.50 1.36
C VAL A 41 15.24 1.76 2.21
N ASP A 42 14.07 2.19 2.66
CA ASP A 42 13.98 3.13 3.77
C ASP A 42 14.61 2.41 4.98
N ASP A 43 15.72 2.96 5.48
CA ASP A 43 16.45 2.46 6.65
C ASP A 43 15.63 2.81 7.92
N GLU A 44 14.36 2.41 7.98
CA GLU A 44 13.41 2.60 9.08
C GLU A 44 12.33 1.50 9.03
N ALA A 45 12.75 0.23 9.01
CA ALA A 45 12.00 -0.88 9.64
C ALA A 45 12.74 -2.21 9.40
N CYS A 46 13.63 -2.53 10.32
CA CYS A 46 13.80 -3.91 10.72
C CYS A 46 12.41 -4.45 11.14
N THR A 47 11.84 -5.41 10.40
CA THR A 47 10.96 -6.45 10.96
C THR A 47 10.69 -7.53 9.90
N SER A 48 11.28 -8.69 10.15
CA SER A 48 10.84 -9.96 9.60
C SER A 48 9.55 -10.38 10.33
N VAL A 49 8.39 -10.20 9.69
CA VAL A 49 7.24 -11.11 9.86
C VAL A 49 6.54 -11.26 8.51
N PRO A 50 6.23 -12.48 8.04
CA PRO A 50 5.23 -12.67 6.99
C PRO A 50 3.86 -12.43 7.63
N THR A 51 3.56 -11.16 7.94
CA THR A 51 2.22 -10.76 8.33
C THR A 51 1.48 -10.40 7.05
N ILE A 52 0.40 -11.12 6.81
CA ILE A 52 -0.68 -10.77 5.88
C ILE A 52 -0.86 -9.25 5.95
N PRO A 53 -0.90 -8.53 4.81
CA PRO A 53 -0.97 -7.08 4.83
C PRO A 53 -2.23 -6.65 5.58
N MET A 54 -2.06 -6.25 6.83
CA MET A 54 -3.01 -5.45 7.57
C MET A 54 -2.78 -4.01 7.10
N PRO A 55 -3.72 -3.41 6.35
CA PRO A 55 -3.60 -2.02 5.96
C PRO A 55 -4.09 -1.15 7.13
N GLU A 56 -3.27 -0.21 7.62
CA GLU A 56 -3.68 0.90 8.48
C GLU A 56 -2.83 2.13 8.08
N PRO A 57 -3.39 3.35 7.87
CA PRO A 57 -4.62 3.90 8.44
C PRO A 57 -5.77 3.89 7.42
N VAL A 58 -6.43 2.76 7.28
CA VAL A 58 -7.76 2.66 6.63
C VAL A 58 -8.84 2.40 7.66
N GLY A 59 -8.52 2.23 8.95
CA GLY A 59 -9.44 2.08 10.07
C GLY A 59 -10.69 2.96 9.97
N ASP A 60 -10.55 4.28 9.85
CA ASP A 60 -11.73 5.15 9.75
C ASP A 60 -12.59 4.88 8.50
N LEU A 61 -11.99 4.76 7.32
CA LEU A 61 -12.73 4.52 6.07
C LEU A 61 -13.33 3.11 6.03
N ALA A 62 -12.59 2.10 6.45
CA ALA A 62 -13.01 0.71 6.46
C ALA A 62 -14.12 0.47 7.47
N VAL A 63 -14.02 1.07 8.67
CA VAL A 63 -15.08 1.02 9.69
C VAL A 63 -16.33 1.73 9.19
N LEU A 64 -16.21 2.94 8.60
CA LEU A 64 -17.33 3.64 7.98
C LEU A 64 -17.95 2.82 6.82
N ARG A 65 -17.14 2.11 6.03
CA ARG A 65 -17.64 1.25 4.93
C ARG A 65 -18.37 0.02 5.47
N ALA A 66 -17.89 -0.56 6.56
CA ALA A 66 -18.53 -1.69 7.23
C ALA A 66 -19.87 -1.28 7.84
N GLU A 67 -19.93 -0.13 8.52
CA GLU A 67 -21.15 0.40 9.13
C GLU A 67 -22.18 0.83 8.07
N TYR A 68 -21.74 1.50 6.99
CA TYR A 68 -22.61 1.79 5.85
C TYR A 68 -23.14 0.50 5.20
N LYS A 69 -22.30 -0.54 5.06
CA LYS A 69 -22.72 -1.82 4.49
C LYS A 69 -23.76 -2.52 5.36
N ALA A 70 -23.65 -2.42 6.69
CA ALA A 70 -24.62 -2.97 7.62
C ALA A 70 -25.98 -2.26 7.53
N ILE A 71 -26.00 -0.93 7.44
CA ILE A 71 -27.23 -0.13 7.39
C ILE A 71 -27.86 -0.13 6.00
N ALA A 72 -27.07 0.08 4.94
CA ALA A 72 -27.56 0.21 3.56
C ALA A 72 -27.66 -1.13 2.81
N GLY A 73 -27.13 -2.22 3.38
CA GLY A 73 -27.09 -3.56 2.78
C GLY A 73 -26.19 -3.68 1.53
N LYS A 74 -25.51 -2.60 1.12
CA LYS A 74 -24.65 -2.52 -0.06
C LYS A 74 -23.30 -1.90 0.28
N ALA A 75 -22.24 -2.45 -0.31
CA ALA A 75 -20.90 -1.93 -0.13
C ALA A 75 -20.83 -0.47 -0.60
N ALA A 76 -20.26 0.39 0.25
CA ALA A 76 -19.98 1.77 -0.12
C ALA A 76 -19.02 1.84 -1.31
N PHE A 77 -19.24 2.81 -2.19
CA PHE A 77 -18.46 2.98 -3.40
C PHE A 77 -16.99 3.29 -3.06
N ASN A 78 -16.04 2.56 -3.68
CA ASN A 78 -14.61 2.70 -3.37
C ASN A 78 -14.03 4.09 -3.65
N GLY A 79 -14.73 4.93 -4.45
CA GLY A 79 -14.37 6.32 -4.71
C GLY A 79 -14.94 7.36 -3.73
N TRP A 80 -15.60 6.94 -2.64
CA TRP A 80 -16.07 7.89 -1.61
C TRP A 80 -15.01 8.09 -0.52
N ASN A 81 -14.74 9.36 -0.23
CA ASN A 81 -13.91 9.82 0.89
C ASN A 81 -14.69 9.77 2.22
N ALA A 82 -13.98 9.87 3.35
CA ALA A 82 -14.51 9.68 4.70
C ALA A 82 -15.72 10.59 5.00
N GLU A 83 -15.65 11.83 4.56
CA GLU A 83 -16.71 12.82 4.75
C GLU A 83 -18.00 12.44 4.02
N LYS A 84 -17.91 12.10 2.71
CA LYS A 84 -19.08 11.66 1.94
C LYS A 84 -19.67 10.36 2.46
N LEU A 85 -18.83 9.47 2.98
CA LEU A 85 -19.29 8.21 3.54
C LEU A 85 -20.00 8.41 4.88
N ARG A 86 -19.48 9.26 5.77
CA ARG A 86 -20.17 9.68 7.00
C ARG A 86 -21.53 10.32 6.71
N GLU A 87 -21.59 11.22 5.74
CA GLU A 87 -22.84 11.89 5.36
C GLU A 87 -23.88 10.88 4.83
N LYS A 88 -23.43 9.89 4.04
CA LYS A 88 -24.24 8.78 3.55
C LYS A 88 -24.71 7.83 4.66
N ILE A 89 -23.86 7.54 5.65
CA ILE A 89 -24.22 6.74 6.84
C ILE A 89 -25.28 7.46 7.65
N ALA A 90 -25.09 8.74 7.97
CA ALA A 90 -26.07 9.54 8.71
C ALA A 90 -27.42 9.60 7.97
N LYS A 91 -27.40 9.77 6.64
CA LYS A 91 -28.62 9.79 5.83
C LYS A 91 -29.30 8.42 5.71
N ALA A 92 -28.54 7.32 5.73
CA ALA A 92 -29.09 5.97 5.74
C ALA A 92 -29.67 5.62 7.12
N GLN A 93 -28.99 6.04 8.20
CA GLN A 93 -29.43 5.87 9.58
C GLN A 93 -30.70 6.68 9.89
N ALA A 94 -30.82 7.91 9.39
CA ALA A 94 -32.02 8.73 9.57
C ALA A 94 -33.23 8.28 8.71
N LYS A 95 -33.03 7.34 7.79
CA LYS A 95 -34.08 6.81 6.90
C LYS A 95 -34.54 5.39 7.32
N ALA A 96 -33.89 4.79 8.31
CA ALA A 96 -34.34 3.58 8.98
C ALA A 96 -35.26 3.95 10.15
#